data_AF-A0A951PI48-F1
#
_entry.id   AF-A0A951PI48-F1
#
_cell.length_a   1.000
_cell.length_b   1.000
_cell.length_c   1.000
_cell.angle_alpha   90.00
_cell.angle_beta   90.00
_cell.angle_gamma   90.00
#
_symmetry.space_group_name_H-M   'P 1'
#
loop_
_entity.id
_entity.type
_entity.pdbx_description
1 polymer ?
#
loop_
_entity_poly.entity_id
_entity_poly.type
_entity_poly.pdbx_seq_one_letter_code
_entity_poly.pdbx_strand_id
1 'polypeptide(L)'
;MKRFRQKTRQRQQMLAVLTLTSILSLSVAANAVEPSLGSVNSTLKNRSEAVTSPKQNNRQIPRAVVNAVRREIAREFRVPPGQLRVTSFSQESWPNSCLGLGRPREACAEIFIENGWRIVMSDGEQNWTYRTDGTGRLLRLEGQQTPPSGSLPDSVANGVLRAASEQLNISTSQLRITQSERQDWPDGCLGLARDNERCTGAITPGWRVTVETKQQRLVYRTDRNGSFVRLDERASNMGSSTLPQAASNAILQAASQRTGLRTSELRIVKSQQITTDGCLGLPRPREACTRIALQAWEVTVEAGQQRLVYRSDVNGSQVRLNEAASTISDRNLPKSVADRVLQSASQETGLRTSNLRIVQVDKQSWPDGCLGLYEPNVLCTMAIVPGWRVTVEAGDSRLVYRTNDSGSVVKLDKPGTYAGSGAVPIPRSELPPPLPSNTIFRAIASGGIAGQTTETRLQDDGQVVRLQVIRNGLMAPMQVSRISRQDVQKFQQLLERTEFSQFDQLSYPVSRGADYITITLTGKAGTTRYVDIAANRLPLPLQEVVKAWNQIASGS
;
A
#
# COMPACT_ATOMS: atom_id res chain seq x y z
N MET A 1 14.57 34.57 46.14
CA MET A 1 13.96 35.92 46.22
C MET A 1 14.10 36.62 44.88
N LYS A 2 13.07 37.37 44.49
CA LYS A 2 12.93 38.29 43.34
C LYS A 2 12.50 37.71 41.98
N ARG A 3 11.21 37.97 41.73
CA ARG A 3 10.39 37.87 40.52
C ARG A 3 10.72 38.96 39.49
N PHE A 4 10.03 38.84 38.34
CA PHE A 4 9.64 39.82 37.30
C PHE A 4 10.39 39.62 35.96
N ARG A 5 9.76 39.72 34.78
CA ARG A 5 8.52 40.39 34.36
C ARG A 5 7.99 39.76 33.05
N GLN A 6 6.66 39.70 32.91
CA GLN A 6 5.95 39.43 31.66
C GLN A 6 6.19 40.54 30.61
N LYS A 7 6.20 40.18 29.32
CA LYS A 7 6.05 41.12 28.20
C LYS A 7 4.84 40.74 27.35
N THR A 8 3.77 41.52 27.51
CA THR A 8 2.63 41.65 26.59
C THR A 8 3.07 42.43 25.35
N ARG A 9 2.72 41.97 24.14
CA ARG A 9 2.84 42.74 22.89
C ARG A 9 1.45 43.19 22.44
N GLN A 10 1.25 44.50 22.45
CA GLN A 10 0.07 45.22 21.99
C GLN A 10 0.04 45.28 20.44
N ARG A 11 -1.18 45.15 19.89
CA ARG A 11 -1.54 45.47 18.50
C ARG A 11 -1.49 46.98 18.28
N GLN A 12 -0.93 47.42 17.16
CA GLN A 12 -1.16 48.78 16.62
C GLN A 12 -1.81 48.66 15.25
N GLN A 13 -3.01 49.23 15.14
CA GLN A 13 -3.69 49.57 13.89
C GLN A 13 -3.19 50.95 13.45
N MET A 14 -2.91 51.12 12.15
CA MET A 14 -2.79 52.46 11.54
C MET A 14 -3.95 52.67 10.57
N LEU A 15 -4.79 53.63 10.93
CA LEU A 15 -5.70 54.36 10.04
C LEU A 15 -4.89 55.36 9.23
N ALA A 16 -5.11 55.42 7.93
CA ALA A 16 -4.74 56.56 7.09
C ALA A 16 -6.02 57.13 6.47
N VAL A 17 -6.38 58.33 6.93
CA VAL A 17 -7.44 59.18 6.40
C VAL A 17 -6.77 60.22 5.50
N LEU A 18 -7.27 60.37 4.27
CA LEU A 18 -6.95 61.50 3.40
C LEU A 18 -8.25 61.96 2.74
N THR A 19 -8.75 63.09 3.22
CA THR A 19 -9.82 63.91 2.67
C THR A 19 -9.24 64.95 1.72
N LEU A 20 -9.84 65.18 0.54
CA LEU A 20 -10.01 66.54 -0.01
C LEU A 20 -11.00 66.56 -1.20
N THR A 21 -12.18 67.11 -0.92
CA THR A 21 -13.06 68.01 -1.71
C THR A 21 -12.89 68.17 -3.23
N SER A 22 -13.98 68.00 -4.00
CA SER A 22 -14.81 69.12 -4.51
C SER A 22 -15.70 68.72 -5.69
N ILE A 23 -16.87 69.34 -5.70
CA ILE A 23 -18.04 69.15 -6.57
C ILE A 23 -17.82 69.75 -7.97
N LEU A 24 -18.18 69.02 -9.03
CA LEU A 24 -18.66 69.61 -10.28
C LEU A 24 -19.64 68.66 -10.97
N SER A 25 -20.91 69.03 -10.89
CA SER A 25 -22.03 68.49 -11.65
C SER A 25 -21.98 68.98 -13.10
N LEU A 26 -22.01 68.06 -14.07
CA LEU A 26 -22.51 68.30 -15.43
C LEU A 26 -23.05 66.98 -16.00
N SER A 27 -24.35 67.01 -16.27
CA SER A 27 -25.14 66.00 -16.97
C SER A 27 -24.62 65.76 -18.39
N VAL A 28 -24.42 64.50 -18.79
CA VAL A 28 -24.27 64.10 -20.19
C VAL A 28 -25.12 62.86 -20.46
N ALA A 29 -25.86 62.95 -21.56
CA ALA A 29 -26.87 62.04 -22.05
C ALA A 29 -26.37 60.61 -22.30
N ALA A 30 -27.25 59.65 -22.06
CA ALA A 30 -27.10 58.27 -22.46
C ALA A 30 -27.25 58.14 -23.99
N ASN A 31 -26.18 57.76 -24.69
CA ASN A 31 -26.27 57.23 -26.04
C ASN A 31 -26.47 55.71 -25.96
N ALA A 32 -27.69 55.28 -26.23
CA ALA A 32 -28.03 53.90 -26.52
C ALA A 32 -27.53 53.56 -27.93
N VAL A 33 -26.80 52.45 -28.06
CA VAL A 33 -26.46 51.83 -29.34
C VAL A 33 -27.50 50.76 -29.61
N GLU A 34 -28.30 50.96 -30.66
CA GLU A 34 -29.16 49.93 -31.25
C GLU A 34 -28.35 48.89 -32.00
N PRO A 35 -28.79 47.62 -32.02
CA PRO A 35 -28.72 46.79 -33.19
C PRO A 35 -30.09 46.72 -33.87
N SER A 36 -30.07 47.01 -35.16
CA SER A 36 -31.18 46.98 -36.10
C SER A 36 -31.81 45.58 -36.23
N LEU A 37 -33.13 45.51 -36.04
CA LEU A 37 -33.97 44.43 -36.54
C LEU A 37 -34.79 44.97 -37.70
N GLY A 38 -34.64 44.33 -38.85
CA GLY A 38 -35.34 44.64 -40.08
C GLY A 38 -36.86 44.55 -39.91
N SER A 39 -37.52 45.63 -40.33
CA SER A 39 -38.96 45.75 -40.47
C SER A 39 -39.48 44.80 -41.56
N VAL A 40 -40.40 43.92 -41.19
CA VAL A 40 -41.39 43.38 -42.13
C VAL A 40 -42.75 43.90 -41.65
N ASN A 41 -43.25 44.92 -42.34
CA ASN A 41 -44.60 45.44 -42.17
C ASN A 41 -45.62 44.38 -42.60
N SER A 42 -46.54 44.01 -41.72
CA SER A 42 -47.90 43.63 -42.13
C SER A 42 -48.92 44.02 -41.06
N THR A 43 -49.55 45.18 -41.32
CA THR A 43 -51.00 45.40 -41.23
C THR A 43 -51.79 44.52 -40.26
N LEU A 44 -52.08 45.10 -39.09
CA LEU A 44 -53.24 44.75 -38.27
C LEU A 44 -54.51 44.97 -39.10
N LYS A 45 -55.08 43.88 -39.63
CA LYS A 45 -56.45 43.84 -40.11
C LYS A 45 -57.27 43.00 -39.15
N ASN A 46 -58.13 43.70 -38.43
CA ASN A 46 -59.15 43.17 -37.55
C ASN A 46 -60.03 42.18 -38.33
N ARG A 47 -59.99 40.89 -37.96
CA ARG A 47 -61.01 39.91 -38.36
C ARG A 47 -61.33 39.05 -37.15
N SER A 48 -62.39 39.43 -36.46
CA SER A 48 -63.08 38.60 -35.49
C SER A 48 -63.66 37.40 -36.23
N GLU A 49 -62.92 36.29 -36.26
CA GLU A 49 -63.49 34.98 -36.57
C GLU A 49 -63.68 34.24 -35.25
N ALA A 50 -64.95 34.20 -34.84
CA ALA A 50 -65.45 33.29 -33.82
C ALA A 50 -65.19 31.86 -34.30
N VAL A 51 -64.08 31.28 -33.86
CA VAL A 51 -63.86 29.83 -33.97
C VAL A 51 -64.61 29.19 -32.81
N THR A 52 -65.78 28.66 -33.14
CA THR A 52 -66.60 27.83 -32.28
C THR A 52 -65.78 26.60 -31.91
N SER A 53 -65.36 26.51 -30.64
CA SER A 53 -64.74 25.30 -30.09
C SER A 53 -65.73 24.13 -30.22
N PRO A 54 -65.39 23.02 -30.90
CA PRO A 54 -66.18 21.82 -30.77
C PRO A 54 -65.96 21.28 -29.35
N LYS A 55 -67.06 21.11 -28.60
CA LYS A 55 -67.08 20.34 -27.35
C LYS A 55 -66.55 18.93 -27.65
N GLN A 56 -65.25 18.70 -27.46
CA GLN A 56 -64.67 17.37 -27.60
C GLN A 56 -64.99 16.53 -26.37
N ASN A 57 -65.49 15.32 -26.64
CA ASN A 57 -65.79 14.30 -25.65
C ASN A 57 -64.60 14.08 -24.70
N ASN A 58 -64.81 14.32 -23.41
CA ASN A 58 -63.83 14.23 -22.32
C ASN A 58 -63.43 12.77 -21.96
N ARG A 59 -63.30 11.88 -22.96
CA ARG A 59 -62.97 10.45 -22.78
C ARG A 59 -61.75 9.98 -23.59
N GLN A 60 -61.19 10.83 -24.46
CA GLN A 60 -60.04 10.45 -25.29
C GLN A 60 -58.99 11.56 -25.30
N ILE A 61 -57.75 11.19 -24.99
CA ILE A 61 -56.61 12.10 -25.05
C ILE A 61 -56.25 12.45 -26.52
N PRO A 62 -55.98 13.72 -26.86
CA PRO A 62 -55.56 14.10 -28.20
C PRO A 62 -54.28 13.37 -28.64
N ARG A 63 -54.26 12.83 -29.88
CA ARG A 63 -53.08 12.16 -30.44
C ARG A 63 -51.85 13.08 -30.48
N ALA A 64 -52.06 14.38 -30.68
CA ALA A 64 -50.99 15.37 -30.67
C ALA A 64 -50.26 15.42 -29.32
N VAL A 65 -51.04 15.40 -28.22
CA VAL A 65 -50.55 15.38 -26.84
C VAL A 65 -49.76 14.08 -26.56
N VAL A 66 -50.32 12.91 -26.91
CA VAL A 66 -49.63 11.62 -26.75
C VAL A 66 -48.31 11.58 -27.52
N ASN A 67 -48.31 12.06 -28.77
CA ASN A 67 -47.12 12.08 -29.60
C ASN A 67 -46.08 13.08 -29.10
N ALA A 68 -46.50 14.19 -28.48
CA ALA A 68 -45.59 15.15 -27.88
C ALA A 68 -44.84 14.54 -26.69
N VAL A 69 -45.55 13.92 -25.75
CA VAL A 69 -44.94 13.21 -24.60
C VAL A 69 -44.03 12.08 -25.07
N ARG A 70 -44.47 11.29 -26.06
CA ARG A 70 -43.69 10.17 -26.60
C ARG A 70 -42.37 10.64 -27.22
N ARG A 71 -42.38 11.74 -27.98
CA ARG A 71 -41.15 12.32 -28.55
C ARG A 71 -40.23 12.87 -27.48
N GLU A 72 -40.78 13.42 -26.40
CA GLU A 72 -39.98 13.94 -25.29
C GLU A 72 -39.25 12.84 -24.56
N ILE A 73 -39.96 11.78 -24.15
CA ILE A 73 -39.36 10.62 -23.48
C ILE A 73 -38.31 9.95 -24.38
N ALA A 74 -38.62 9.80 -25.68
CA ALA A 74 -37.67 9.21 -26.62
C ALA A 74 -36.37 10.03 -26.75
N ARG A 75 -36.46 11.36 -26.66
CA ARG A 75 -35.28 12.25 -26.72
C ARG A 75 -34.52 12.29 -25.40
N GLU A 76 -35.22 12.42 -24.27
CA GLU A 76 -34.61 12.60 -22.95
C GLU A 76 -34.03 11.28 -22.41
N PHE A 77 -34.75 10.16 -22.56
CA PHE A 77 -34.38 8.86 -21.98
C PHE A 77 -33.90 7.84 -23.01
N ARG A 78 -33.78 8.22 -24.30
CA ARG A 78 -33.33 7.36 -25.40
C ARG A 78 -34.16 6.09 -25.60
N VAL A 79 -35.47 6.15 -25.32
CA VAL A 79 -36.40 5.02 -25.48
C VAL A 79 -37.06 5.06 -26.87
N PRO A 80 -37.04 3.97 -27.65
CA PRO A 80 -37.75 3.91 -28.93
C PRO A 80 -39.24 4.29 -28.80
N PRO A 81 -39.76 5.25 -29.60
CA PRO A 81 -41.17 5.68 -29.53
C PRO A 81 -42.18 4.53 -29.64
N GLY A 82 -41.83 3.48 -30.40
CA GLY A 82 -42.66 2.29 -30.61
C GLY A 82 -42.83 1.42 -29.37
N GLN A 83 -41.98 1.55 -28.35
CA GLN A 83 -42.09 0.83 -27.08
C GLN A 83 -43.01 1.55 -26.08
N LEU A 84 -43.22 2.85 -26.26
CA LEU A 84 -43.95 3.68 -25.31
C LEU A 84 -45.48 3.56 -25.46
N ARG A 85 -46.16 3.20 -24.38
CA ARG A 85 -47.62 3.04 -24.25
C ARG A 85 -48.17 3.97 -23.19
N VAL A 86 -49.32 4.58 -23.45
CA VAL A 86 -50.05 5.35 -22.43
C VAL A 86 -50.73 4.34 -21.50
N THR A 87 -50.46 4.43 -20.21
CA THR A 87 -51.04 3.55 -19.18
C THR A 87 -52.21 4.23 -18.47
N SER A 88 -52.15 5.54 -18.26
CA SER A 88 -53.27 6.33 -17.73
C SER A 88 -53.16 7.81 -18.13
N PHE A 89 -54.28 8.52 -18.09
CA PHE A 89 -54.32 9.96 -18.30
C PHE A 89 -55.52 10.60 -17.60
N SER A 90 -55.39 11.86 -17.23
CA SER A 90 -56.46 12.71 -16.68
C SER A 90 -56.38 14.11 -17.31
N GLN A 91 -57.53 14.72 -17.57
CA GLN A 91 -57.59 16.14 -17.93
C GLN A 91 -57.58 16.97 -16.63
N GLU A 92 -56.69 17.94 -16.54
CA GLU A 92 -56.44 18.72 -15.31
C GLU A 92 -56.15 20.18 -15.64
N SER A 93 -56.43 21.06 -14.68
CA SER A 93 -56.07 22.47 -14.77
C SER A 93 -54.80 22.80 -13.99
N TRP A 94 -53.97 23.72 -14.48
CA TRP A 94 -52.70 24.09 -13.87
C TRP A 94 -52.65 25.55 -13.42
N PRO A 95 -51.98 25.84 -12.29
CA PRO A 95 -51.99 27.18 -11.68
C PRO A 95 -51.08 28.20 -12.38
N ASN A 96 -50.13 27.75 -13.21
CA ASN A 96 -49.14 28.60 -13.86
C ASN A 96 -48.56 27.96 -15.13
N SER A 97 -47.76 28.73 -15.87
CA SER A 97 -47.03 28.31 -17.07
C SER A 97 -45.94 27.25 -16.82
N CYS A 98 -45.71 26.83 -15.58
CA CYS A 98 -44.85 25.69 -15.25
C CYS A 98 -45.65 24.43 -14.93
N LEU A 99 -46.97 24.43 -15.18
CA LEU A 99 -47.86 23.29 -14.94
C LEU A 99 -47.93 22.87 -13.46
N GLY A 100 -47.67 23.83 -12.55
CA GLY A 100 -47.51 23.55 -11.11
C GLY A 100 -46.19 22.86 -10.75
N LEU A 101 -45.27 22.70 -11.70
CA LEU A 101 -43.99 22.01 -11.56
C LEU A 101 -42.76 22.94 -11.66
N GLY A 102 -42.89 24.19 -11.20
CA GLY A 102 -41.79 25.16 -11.21
C GLY A 102 -40.58 24.69 -10.38
N ARG A 103 -39.37 24.90 -10.91
CA ARG A 103 -38.11 24.64 -10.18
C ARG A 103 -37.73 25.81 -9.26
N PRO A 104 -36.87 25.59 -8.25
CA PRO A 104 -36.33 26.70 -7.45
C PRO A 104 -35.68 27.76 -8.35
N ARG A 105 -36.05 29.03 -8.15
CA ARG A 105 -35.61 30.20 -8.95
C ARG A 105 -36.05 30.20 -10.42
N GLU A 106 -36.98 29.33 -10.82
CA GLU A 106 -37.63 29.42 -12.12
C GLU A 106 -38.80 30.40 -12.05
N ALA A 107 -38.77 31.44 -12.89
CA ALA A 107 -39.87 32.38 -13.00
C ALA A 107 -40.98 31.77 -13.87
N CYS A 108 -42.10 31.41 -13.23
CA CYS A 108 -43.28 30.88 -13.90
C CYS A 108 -44.32 32.00 -14.06
N ALA A 109 -44.70 32.31 -15.30
CA ALA A 109 -45.82 33.23 -15.54
C ALA A 109 -47.11 32.69 -14.90
N GLU A 110 -47.85 33.56 -14.22
CA GLU A 110 -49.12 33.29 -13.53
C GLU A 110 -50.28 33.15 -14.52
N ILE A 111 -50.19 32.15 -15.40
CA ILE A 111 -51.20 31.83 -16.39
C ILE A 111 -51.91 30.55 -15.95
N PHE A 112 -53.20 30.66 -15.67
CA PHE A 112 -54.04 29.50 -15.36
C PHE A 112 -54.37 28.74 -16.65
N ILE A 113 -54.00 27.45 -16.71
CA ILE A 113 -54.24 26.59 -17.86
C ILE A 113 -55.40 25.67 -17.51
N GLU A 114 -56.59 25.94 -18.05
CA GLU A 114 -57.82 25.23 -17.65
C GLU A 114 -57.91 23.80 -18.19
N ASN A 115 -57.42 23.56 -19.42
CA ASN A 115 -57.62 22.30 -20.16
C ASN A 115 -56.30 21.55 -20.42
N GLY A 116 -55.49 21.32 -19.40
CA GLY A 116 -54.24 20.56 -19.49
C GLY A 116 -54.44 19.04 -19.39
N TRP A 117 -53.35 18.28 -19.58
CA TRP A 117 -53.35 16.82 -19.42
C TRP A 117 -52.22 16.36 -18.50
N ARG A 118 -52.54 15.40 -17.63
CA ARG A 118 -51.59 14.59 -16.87
C ARG A 118 -51.57 13.18 -17.47
N ILE A 119 -50.39 12.68 -17.84
CA ILE A 119 -50.26 11.50 -18.70
C ILE A 119 -49.18 10.59 -18.14
N VAL A 120 -49.51 9.32 -17.93
CA VAL A 120 -48.55 8.28 -17.56
C VAL A 120 -48.23 7.42 -18.78
N MET A 121 -46.94 7.32 -19.09
CA MET A 121 -46.41 6.53 -20.20
C MET A 121 -45.45 5.47 -19.67
N SER A 122 -45.44 4.29 -20.27
CA SER A 122 -44.60 3.15 -19.88
C SER A 122 -43.95 2.51 -21.09
N ASP A 123 -42.75 1.95 -20.90
CA ASP A 123 -42.06 1.06 -21.84
C ASP A 123 -42.15 -0.43 -21.43
N GLY A 124 -42.78 -0.72 -20.28
CA GLY A 124 -42.85 -2.05 -19.67
C GLY A 124 -41.91 -2.25 -18.47
N GLU A 125 -40.85 -1.44 -18.35
CA GLU A 125 -39.89 -1.49 -17.23
C GLU A 125 -40.06 -0.30 -16.28
N GLN A 126 -40.38 0.88 -16.82
CA GLN A 126 -40.52 2.11 -16.06
C GLN A 126 -41.74 2.93 -16.49
N ASN A 127 -42.13 3.88 -15.65
CA ASN A 127 -43.26 4.78 -15.90
C ASN A 127 -42.79 6.23 -15.80
N TRP A 128 -43.23 7.06 -16.74
CA TRP A 128 -43.04 8.52 -16.70
C TRP A 128 -44.39 9.20 -16.63
N THR A 129 -44.53 10.16 -15.72
CA THR A 129 -45.70 11.02 -15.65
C THR A 129 -45.34 12.39 -16.19
N TYR A 130 -46.05 12.88 -17.19
CA TYR A 130 -45.89 14.24 -17.71
C TYR A 130 -47.17 15.05 -17.50
N ARG A 131 -46.99 16.32 -17.14
CA ARG A 131 -48.03 17.34 -17.26
C ARG A 131 -47.84 18.10 -18.55
N THR A 132 -48.94 18.50 -19.17
CA THR A 132 -48.93 19.31 -20.38
C THR A 132 -50.12 20.28 -20.46
N ASP A 133 -50.00 21.28 -21.32
CA ASP A 133 -51.13 22.10 -21.73
C ASP A 133 -52.08 21.30 -22.66
N GLY A 134 -53.23 21.87 -23.02
CA GLY A 134 -54.22 21.17 -23.85
C GLY A 134 -53.73 20.73 -25.23
N THR A 135 -52.58 21.26 -25.69
CA THR A 135 -52.06 21.03 -27.04
C THR A 135 -50.79 20.18 -27.09
N GLY A 136 -50.15 19.88 -25.95
CA GLY A 136 -48.87 19.15 -25.95
C GLY A 136 -47.65 20.02 -26.22
N ARG A 137 -47.77 21.36 -26.17
CA ARG A 137 -46.70 22.32 -26.47
C ARG A 137 -45.80 22.56 -25.26
N LEU A 138 -46.37 22.51 -24.07
CA LEU A 138 -45.65 22.67 -22.82
C LEU A 138 -45.59 21.31 -22.13
N LEU A 139 -44.40 20.76 -21.90
CA LEU A 139 -44.24 19.44 -21.27
C LEU A 139 -43.38 19.57 -20.01
N ARG A 140 -43.82 18.97 -18.91
CA ARG A 140 -43.04 18.90 -17.66
C ARG A 140 -43.15 17.50 -17.06
N LEU A 141 -42.01 16.88 -16.77
CA LEU A 141 -41.95 15.59 -16.08
C LEU A 141 -42.35 15.76 -14.61
N GLU A 142 -43.45 15.13 -14.24
CA GLU A 142 -43.97 15.02 -12.88
C GLU A 142 -43.20 13.90 -12.15
N GLY A 143 -42.46 14.29 -11.12
CA GLY A 143 -41.46 13.43 -10.46
C GLY A 143 -40.09 14.10 -10.27
N GLN A 144 -39.85 15.27 -10.90
CA GLN A 144 -38.77 16.17 -10.49
C GLN A 144 -39.12 17.05 -9.26
N GLN A 145 -40.31 16.88 -8.70
CA GLN A 145 -40.68 17.35 -7.37
C GLN A 145 -40.50 16.21 -6.35
N THR A 146 -39.95 16.61 -5.21
CA THR A 146 -39.65 15.85 -3.99
C THR A 146 -40.52 14.60 -3.74
N PRO A 147 -39.91 13.44 -3.38
CA PRO A 147 -40.62 12.39 -2.65
C PRO A 147 -41.32 13.00 -1.43
N PRO A 148 -42.44 12.42 -0.96
CA PRO A 148 -43.09 12.87 0.26
C PRO A 148 -42.06 12.91 1.39
N SER A 149 -42.08 14.02 2.13
CA SER A 149 -41.17 14.39 3.20
C SER A 149 -40.87 13.17 4.10
N GLY A 150 -39.67 12.62 3.95
CA GLY A 150 -39.14 11.55 4.80
C GLY A 150 -38.74 10.25 4.10
N SER A 151 -39.15 10.00 2.85
CA SER A 151 -38.73 8.79 2.12
C SER A 151 -37.46 9.01 1.30
N LEU A 152 -36.43 8.21 1.58
CA LEU A 152 -35.16 8.20 0.84
C LEU A 152 -35.38 7.58 -0.56
N PRO A 153 -35.06 8.26 -1.67
CA PRO A 153 -35.18 7.69 -3.00
C PRO A 153 -34.33 6.43 -3.17
N ASP A 154 -34.84 5.43 -3.91
CA ASP A 154 -34.11 4.19 -4.17
C ASP A 154 -32.76 4.43 -4.85
N SER A 155 -32.67 5.43 -5.72
CA SER A 155 -31.40 5.80 -6.37
C SER A 155 -30.34 6.25 -5.35
N VAL A 156 -30.76 7.01 -4.34
CA VAL A 156 -29.90 7.46 -3.23
C VAL A 156 -29.57 6.29 -2.31
N ALA A 157 -30.57 5.49 -1.91
CA ALA A 157 -30.38 4.34 -1.06
C ALA A 157 -29.39 3.32 -1.69
N ASN A 158 -29.60 2.97 -2.95
CA ASN A 158 -28.73 2.06 -3.69
C ASN A 158 -27.32 2.63 -3.89
N GLY A 159 -27.19 3.92 -4.20
CA GLY A 159 -25.90 4.59 -4.31
C GLY A 159 -25.09 4.55 -3.01
N VAL A 160 -25.76 4.84 -1.88
CA VAL A 160 -25.14 4.81 -0.55
C VAL A 160 -24.77 3.39 -0.12
N LEU A 161 -25.66 2.41 -0.30
CA LEU A 161 -25.37 1.01 0.04
C LEU A 161 -24.21 0.45 -0.78
N ARG A 162 -24.12 0.80 -2.08
CA ARG A 162 -22.98 0.43 -2.92
C ARG A 162 -21.68 1.03 -2.41
N ALA A 163 -21.66 2.34 -2.13
CA ALA A 163 -20.49 3.02 -1.60
C ALA A 163 -20.03 2.43 -0.24
N ALA A 164 -20.98 2.07 0.63
CA ALA A 164 -20.69 1.43 1.90
C ALA A 164 -20.18 -0.02 1.75
N SER A 165 -20.73 -0.77 0.79
CA SER A 165 -20.27 -2.13 0.47
C SER A 165 -18.83 -2.13 -0.02
N GLU A 166 -18.48 -1.21 -0.93
CA GLU A 166 -17.12 -1.02 -1.43
C GLU A 166 -16.16 -0.59 -0.31
N GLN A 167 -16.56 0.37 0.53
CA GLN A 167 -15.74 0.87 1.64
C GLN A 167 -15.42 -0.20 2.68
N LEU A 168 -16.37 -1.09 2.97
CA LEU A 168 -16.25 -2.11 4.01
C LEU A 168 -15.81 -3.48 3.48
N ASN A 169 -15.85 -3.66 2.16
CA ASN A 169 -15.65 -4.94 1.48
C ASN A 169 -16.57 -6.05 2.02
N ILE A 170 -17.86 -5.73 2.18
CA ILE A 170 -18.92 -6.65 2.60
C ILE A 170 -20.13 -6.54 1.68
N SER A 171 -21.01 -7.55 1.67
CA SER A 171 -22.20 -7.56 0.80
C SER A 171 -23.19 -6.46 1.21
N THR A 172 -23.87 -5.85 0.23
CA THR A 172 -24.97 -4.88 0.48
C THR A 172 -26.09 -5.47 1.33
N SER A 173 -26.30 -6.79 1.29
CA SER A 173 -27.28 -7.48 2.14
C SER A 173 -26.94 -7.44 3.64
N GLN A 174 -25.70 -7.13 4.00
CA GLN A 174 -25.24 -7.00 5.39
C GLN A 174 -25.32 -5.56 5.91
N LEU A 175 -25.75 -4.61 5.07
CA LEU A 175 -25.83 -3.19 5.38
C LEU A 175 -27.28 -2.79 5.63
N ARG A 176 -27.51 -1.91 6.61
CA ARG A 176 -28.83 -1.32 6.85
C ARG A 176 -28.74 0.19 6.91
N ILE A 177 -29.57 0.87 6.12
CA ILE A 177 -29.81 2.30 6.31
C ILE A 177 -30.71 2.45 7.54
N THR A 178 -30.26 3.21 8.53
CA THR A 178 -30.98 3.43 9.79
C THR A 178 -31.54 4.84 9.91
N GLN A 179 -30.94 5.81 9.22
CA GLN A 179 -31.41 7.20 9.20
C GLN A 179 -31.19 7.83 7.82
N SER A 180 -32.10 8.71 7.42
CA SER A 180 -31.94 9.54 6.22
C SER A 180 -32.58 10.90 6.43
N GLU A 181 -31.85 11.96 6.15
CA GLU A 181 -32.28 13.36 6.31
C GLU A 181 -32.01 14.12 5.02
N ARG A 182 -32.97 14.93 4.57
CA ARG A 182 -32.72 15.86 3.47
C ARG A 182 -31.95 17.07 4.01
N GLN A 183 -30.89 17.47 3.33
CA GLN A 183 -30.03 18.57 3.76
C GLN A 183 -29.47 19.33 2.55
N ASP A 184 -29.30 20.65 2.70
CA ASP A 184 -28.60 21.49 1.73
C ASP A 184 -27.12 21.62 2.11
N TRP A 185 -26.25 21.37 1.14
CA TRP A 185 -24.81 21.44 1.32
C TRP A 185 -24.25 22.79 0.87
N PRO A 186 -23.17 23.29 1.50
CA PRO A 186 -22.63 24.62 1.21
C PRO A 186 -21.96 24.74 -0.17
N ASP A 187 -21.57 23.62 -0.77
CA ASP A 187 -20.81 23.56 -2.02
C ASP A 187 -21.10 22.26 -2.81
N GLY A 188 -20.57 22.18 -4.04
CA GLY A 188 -20.66 20.99 -4.88
C GLY A 188 -19.88 19.76 -4.38
N CYS A 189 -19.07 19.92 -3.33
CA CYS A 189 -18.39 18.81 -2.65
C CYS A 189 -19.17 18.31 -1.43
N LEU A 190 -20.42 18.73 -1.29
CA LEU A 190 -21.32 18.35 -0.20
C LEU A 190 -20.80 18.80 1.19
N GLY A 191 -19.98 19.86 1.22
CA GLY A 191 -19.28 20.34 2.41
C GLY A 191 -18.17 19.38 2.91
N LEU A 192 -17.68 18.50 2.03
CA LEU A 192 -16.64 17.50 2.30
C LEU A 192 -15.48 17.64 1.30
N ALA A 193 -15.02 18.87 1.06
CA ALA A 193 -13.86 19.14 0.21
C ALA A 193 -12.62 18.40 0.73
N ARG A 194 -11.89 17.72 -0.17
CA ARG A 194 -10.58 17.13 0.14
C ARG A 194 -9.47 18.18 0.02
N ASP A 195 -8.29 17.86 0.53
CA ASP A 195 -7.12 18.73 0.41
C ASP A 195 -6.85 19.11 -1.05
N ASN A 196 -6.75 20.42 -1.32
CA ASN A 196 -6.56 21.02 -2.64
C ASN A 196 -7.69 20.75 -3.66
N GLU A 197 -8.84 20.22 -3.24
CA GLU A 197 -9.99 20.03 -4.12
C GLU A 197 -10.74 21.36 -4.34
N ARG A 198 -11.03 21.68 -5.61
CA ARG A 198 -11.81 22.88 -5.96
C ARG A 198 -13.28 22.52 -6.10
N CYS A 199 -14.09 23.00 -5.16
CA CYS A 199 -15.52 22.79 -5.11
C CYS A 199 -16.27 24.00 -5.69
N THR A 200 -17.42 23.77 -6.34
CA THR A 200 -18.29 24.88 -6.78
C THR A 200 -18.94 25.52 -5.56
N GLY A 201 -19.05 26.85 -5.51
CA GLY A 201 -19.73 27.57 -4.43
C GLY A 201 -21.26 27.50 -4.48
N ALA A 202 -21.83 26.56 -5.23
CA ALA A 202 -23.26 26.41 -5.38
C ALA A 202 -23.82 25.54 -4.25
N ILE A 203 -24.82 26.07 -3.54
CA ILE A 203 -25.59 25.29 -2.56
C ILE A 203 -26.18 24.07 -3.28
N THR A 204 -25.86 22.88 -2.78
CA THR A 204 -26.20 21.61 -3.42
C THR A 204 -27.21 20.86 -2.54
N PRO A 205 -28.49 20.79 -2.94
CA PRO A 205 -29.49 20.01 -2.21
C PRO A 205 -29.20 18.51 -2.28
N GLY A 206 -29.41 17.82 -1.17
CA GLY A 206 -28.96 16.44 -1.05
C GLY A 206 -29.55 15.66 0.12
N TRP A 207 -28.90 14.54 0.43
CA TRP A 207 -29.29 13.66 1.54
C TRP A 207 -28.10 13.35 2.43
N ARG A 208 -28.34 13.33 3.73
CA ARG A 208 -27.48 12.75 4.75
C ARG A 208 -28.04 11.38 5.13
N VAL A 209 -27.28 10.33 4.89
CA VAL A 209 -27.74 8.94 5.06
C VAL A 209 -26.81 8.21 6.02
N THR A 210 -27.37 7.58 7.05
CA THR A 210 -26.63 6.75 8.01
C THR A 210 -26.83 5.29 7.68
N VAL A 211 -25.72 4.57 7.49
CA VAL A 211 -25.63 3.12 7.31
C VAL A 211 -25.02 2.51 8.55
N GLU A 212 -25.69 1.54 9.16
CA GLU A 212 -25.17 0.80 10.31
C GLU A 212 -24.94 -0.66 9.98
N THR A 213 -23.89 -1.20 10.60
CA THR A 213 -23.57 -2.62 10.70
C THR A 213 -23.50 -3.00 12.18
N LYS A 214 -23.22 -4.27 12.50
CA LYS A 214 -22.98 -4.69 13.90
C LYS A 214 -21.81 -3.97 14.57
N GLN A 215 -20.87 -3.42 13.79
CA GLN A 215 -19.59 -2.92 14.29
C GLN A 215 -19.35 -1.43 14.01
N GLN A 216 -20.08 -0.85 13.05
CA GLN A 216 -19.78 0.48 12.53
C GLN A 216 -21.03 1.24 12.12
N ARG A 217 -20.94 2.57 12.23
CA ARG A 217 -21.92 3.54 11.76
C ARG A 217 -21.24 4.48 10.76
N LEU A 218 -21.64 4.41 9.50
CA LEU A 218 -21.14 5.28 8.44
C LEU A 218 -22.20 6.32 8.08
N VAL A 219 -21.78 7.57 7.90
CA VAL A 219 -22.64 8.68 7.49
C VAL A 219 -22.18 9.15 6.13
N TYR A 220 -23.06 9.05 5.13
CA TYR A 220 -22.83 9.52 3.78
C TYR A 220 -23.61 10.81 3.51
N ARG A 221 -23.04 11.66 2.66
CA ARG A 221 -23.70 12.82 2.07
C ARG A 221 -23.84 12.57 0.58
N THR A 222 -25.00 12.89 0.02
CA THR A 222 -25.27 12.74 -1.40
C THR A 222 -25.86 14.01 -1.99
N ASP A 223 -25.85 14.12 -3.32
CA ASP A 223 -26.73 15.02 -4.06
C ASP A 223 -28.17 14.49 -4.11
N ARG A 224 -29.09 15.26 -4.72
CA ARG A 224 -30.54 14.98 -4.67
C ARG A 224 -30.93 13.61 -5.25
N ASN A 225 -30.22 13.13 -6.26
CA ASN A 225 -30.52 11.88 -6.98
C ASN A 225 -29.59 10.72 -6.59
N GLY A 226 -28.55 10.95 -5.78
CA GLY A 226 -27.59 9.92 -5.38
C GLY A 226 -26.53 9.62 -6.43
N SER A 227 -26.38 10.49 -7.44
CA SER A 227 -25.34 10.37 -8.46
C SER A 227 -23.95 10.73 -7.93
N PHE A 228 -23.91 11.48 -6.83
CA PHE A 228 -22.68 11.81 -6.12
C PHE A 228 -22.83 11.47 -4.64
N VAL A 229 -21.94 10.61 -4.13
CA VAL A 229 -21.99 10.08 -2.76
C VAL A 229 -20.61 10.24 -2.11
N ARG A 230 -20.55 10.83 -0.91
CA ARG A 230 -19.31 11.03 -0.15
C ARG A 230 -19.47 10.58 1.30
N LEU A 231 -18.43 9.96 1.83
CA LEU A 231 -18.37 9.58 3.24
C LEU A 231 -18.01 10.80 4.10
N ASP A 232 -18.86 11.11 5.08
CA ASP A 232 -18.59 12.09 6.12
C ASP A 232 -17.81 11.40 7.26
N GLU A 233 -16.49 11.38 7.14
CA GLU A 233 -15.61 10.66 8.07
C GLU A 233 -15.76 11.13 9.51
N ARG A 234 -15.99 12.44 9.70
CA ARG A 234 -16.20 13.06 11.03
C ARG A 234 -17.53 12.61 11.62
N ALA A 235 -18.63 12.71 10.87
CA ALA A 235 -19.95 12.30 11.37
C ALA A 235 -20.08 10.78 11.51
N SER A 236 -19.27 10.00 10.80
CA SER A 236 -19.18 8.54 10.92
C SER A 236 -18.41 8.09 12.16
N ASN A 237 -17.88 9.03 12.97
CA ASN A 237 -17.02 8.71 14.12
C ASN A 237 -15.83 7.80 13.73
N MET A 238 -15.32 7.88 12.49
CA MET A 238 -14.11 7.14 12.08
C MET A 238 -12.83 7.68 12.74
N GLY A 239 -12.94 8.78 13.48
CA GLY A 239 -11.93 9.25 14.46
C GLY A 239 -12.21 8.82 15.91
N SER A 240 -13.10 7.85 16.15
CA SER A 240 -13.34 7.27 17.49
C SER A 240 -12.37 6.14 17.80
N SER A 241 -12.24 5.80 19.09
CA SER A 241 -11.38 4.78 19.70
C SER A 241 -11.51 3.34 19.15
N THR A 242 -12.31 3.12 18.11
CA THR A 242 -12.56 1.81 17.50
C THR A 242 -11.90 1.75 16.12
N LEU A 243 -10.97 0.80 15.94
CA LEU A 243 -10.27 0.57 14.68
C LEU A 243 -11.25 0.32 13.52
N PRO A 244 -11.22 1.12 12.43
CA PRO A 244 -12.10 0.92 11.29
C PRO A 244 -11.93 -0.45 10.64
N GLN A 245 -13.03 -1.07 10.18
CA GLN A 245 -13.03 -2.41 9.59
C GLN A 245 -12.11 -2.50 8.35
N ALA A 246 -12.06 -1.45 7.52
CA ALA A 246 -11.17 -1.40 6.38
C ALA A 246 -9.68 -1.49 6.81
N ALA A 247 -9.29 -0.71 7.81
CA ALA A 247 -7.95 -0.77 8.41
C ALA A 247 -7.68 -2.13 9.07
N SER A 248 -8.64 -2.65 9.85
CA SER A 248 -8.56 -4.00 10.45
C SER A 248 -8.33 -5.09 9.40
N ASN A 249 -9.13 -5.08 8.33
CA ASN A 249 -9.03 -6.04 7.23
C ASN A 249 -7.67 -5.93 6.53
N ALA A 250 -7.24 -4.71 6.19
CA ALA A 250 -5.96 -4.47 5.53
C ALA A 250 -4.77 -4.96 6.40
N ILE A 251 -4.82 -4.72 7.71
CA ILE A 251 -3.80 -5.16 8.67
C ILE A 251 -3.77 -6.68 8.81
N LEU A 252 -4.93 -7.33 8.95
CA LEU A 252 -5.02 -8.79 9.03
C LEU A 252 -4.53 -9.46 7.73
N GLN A 253 -4.85 -8.87 6.57
CA GLN A 253 -4.32 -9.34 5.29
C GLN A 253 -2.80 -9.17 5.22
N ALA A 254 -2.25 -8.03 5.63
CA ALA A 254 -0.81 -7.81 5.66
C ALA A 254 -0.09 -8.80 6.60
N ALA A 255 -0.68 -9.09 7.76
CA ALA A 255 -0.18 -10.09 8.70
C ALA A 255 -0.26 -11.53 8.13
N SER A 256 -1.36 -11.86 7.45
CA SER A 256 -1.53 -13.16 6.77
C SER A 256 -0.48 -13.37 5.70
N GLN A 257 -0.25 -12.38 4.83
CA GLN A 257 0.79 -12.45 3.80
C GLN A 257 2.19 -12.61 4.38
N ARG A 258 2.50 -11.94 5.50
CA ARG A 258 3.80 -12.04 6.15
C ARG A 258 4.03 -13.42 6.78
N THR A 259 3.03 -13.94 7.47
CA THR A 259 3.17 -15.15 8.30
C THR A 259 2.80 -16.44 7.58
N GLY A 260 1.99 -16.35 6.52
CA GLY A 260 1.38 -17.50 5.85
C GLY A 260 0.18 -18.09 6.57
N LEU A 261 -0.20 -17.57 7.74
CA LEU A 261 -1.40 -17.99 8.48
C LEU A 261 -2.66 -17.43 7.83
N ARG A 262 -3.79 -18.14 7.93
CA ARG A 262 -5.08 -17.63 7.45
C ARG A 262 -5.52 -16.45 8.31
N THR A 263 -6.27 -15.52 7.74
CA THR A 263 -6.81 -14.37 8.50
C THR A 263 -7.66 -14.78 9.71
N SER A 264 -8.29 -15.96 9.66
CA SER A 264 -9.02 -16.56 10.78
C SER A 264 -8.14 -17.01 11.95
N GLU A 265 -6.84 -17.21 11.73
CA GLU A 265 -5.85 -17.60 12.75
C GLU A 265 -5.16 -16.39 13.39
N LEU A 266 -5.47 -15.18 12.91
CA LEU A 266 -4.87 -13.93 13.34
C LEU A 266 -5.83 -13.18 14.25
N ARG A 267 -5.30 -12.55 15.30
CA ARG A 267 -6.12 -11.82 16.27
C ARG A 267 -5.56 -10.44 16.53
N ILE A 268 -6.36 -9.41 16.28
CA ILE A 268 -6.04 -8.05 16.76
C ILE A 268 -6.30 -8.03 18.26
N VAL A 269 -5.27 -7.70 19.04
CA VAL A 269 -5.33 -7.69 20.51
C VAL A 269 -5.22 -6.30 21.11
N LYS A 270 -4.73 -5.33 20.32
CA LYS A 270 -4.66 -3.92 20.73
C LYS A 270 -4.75 -3.03 19.51
N SER A 271 -5.49 -1.94 19.61
CA SER A 271 -5.50 -0.85 18.64
C SER A 271 -5.45 0.48 19.37
N GLN A 272 -4.62 1.40 18.90
CA GLN A 272 -4.51 2.74 19.44
C GLN A 272 -4.38 3.76 18.31
N GLN A 273 -5.02 4.90 18.47
CA GLN A 273 -4.88 6.01 17.53
C GLN A 273 -3.59 6.78 17.87
N ILE A 274 -2.84 7.14 16.84
CA ILE A 274 -1.57 7.86 16.94
C ILE A 274 -1.51 8.97 15.88
N THR A 275 -0.57 9.89 16.06
CA THR A 275 -0.28 10.94 15.08
C THR A 275 1.07 10.65 14.42
N THR A 276 1.13 10.67 13.10
CA THR A 276 2.32 10.29 12.32
C THR A 276 2.58 11.24 11.15
N ASP A 277 3.73 11.09 10.51
CA ASP A 277 4.02 11.68 9.19
C ASP A 277 3.36 10.89 8.05
N GLY A 278 3.59 11.30 6.79
CA GLY A 278 3.09 10.61 5.59
C GLY A 278 3.59 9.18 5.35
N CYS A 279 4.51 8.68 6.18
CA CYS A 279 5.00 7.32 6.16
C CYS A 279 4.61 6.55 7.42
N LEU A 280 3.59 7.01 8.14
CA LEU A 280 3.13 6.40 9.38
C LEU A 280 4.21 6.39 10.49
N GLY A 281 5.18 7.31 10.41
CA GLY A 281 6.34 7.34 11.29
C GLY A 281 7.24 6.11 11.13
N LEU A 282 7.18 5.44 9.99
CA LEU A 282 7.95 4.25 9.62
C LEU A 282 8.59 4.44 8.23
N PRO A 283 9.50 5.41 8.07
CA PRO A 283 10.15 5.69 6.79
C PRO A 283 11.07 4.53 6.37
N ARG A 284 11.06 4.16 5.09
CA ARG A 284 12.08 3.27 4.51
C ARG A 284 13.38 4.04 4.26
N PRO A 285 14.53 3.35 4.14
CA PRO A 285 15.78 4.00 3.77
C PRO A 285 15.63 4.84 2.49
N ARG A 286 16.01 6.12 2.56
CA ARG A 286 15.91 7.11 1.48
C ARG A 286 14.49 7.48 1.03
N GLU A 287 13.45 7.06 1.76
CA GLU A 287 12.07 7.47 1.48
C GLU A 287 11.79 8.87 2.02
N ALA A 288 11.20 9.74 1.18
CA ALA A 288 10.78 11.07 1.57
C ALA A 288 9.34 11.04 2.08
N CYS A 289 9.15 11.46 3.34
CA CYS A 289 7.84 11.47 4.00
C CYS A 289 7.34 12.90 4.19
N THR A 290 6.04 13.12 3.99
CA THR A 290 5.44 14.44 4.20
C THR A 290 5.44 14.78 5.69
N ARG A 291 5.89 15.99 6.06
CA ARG A 291 5.96 16.46 7.45
C ARG A 291 4.62 17.01 7.95
N ILE A 292 3.55 16.26 7.74
CA ILE A 292 2.18 16.63 8.14
C ILE A 292 1.78 15.72 9.30
N ALA A 293 1.13 16.27 10.33
CA ALA A 293 0.58 15.50 11.43
C ALA A 293 -0.73 14.82 11.01
N LEU A 294 -0.62 13.58 10.54
CA LEU A 294 -1.75 12.76 10.09
C LEU A 294 -2.23 11.84 11.21
N GLN A 295 -3.54 11.62 11.28
CA GLN A 295 -4.11 10.60 12.16
C GLN A 295 -3.86 9.21 11.57
N ALA A 296 -3.47 8.28 12.42
CA ALA A 296 -3.13 6.92 12.06
C ALA A 296 -3.49 5.96 13.20
N TRP A 297 -3.42 4.67 12.93
CA TRP A 297 -3.62 3.59 13.88
C TRP A 297 -2.32 2.85 14.10
N GLU A 298 -2.03 2.45 15.34
CA GLU A 298 -1.07 1.41 15.67
C GLU A 298 -1.82 0.22 16.25
N VAL A 299 -1.60 -0.96 15.66
CA VAL A 299 -2.42 -2.15 15.89
C VAL A 299 -1.50 -3.34 16.14
N THR A 300 -1.74 -4.05 17.23
CA THR A 300 -1.02 -5.27 17.59
C THR A 300 -1.84 -6.49 17.17
N VAL A 301 -1.23 -7.36 16.39
CA VAL A 301 -1.77 -8.62 15.89
C VAL A 301 -0.98 -9.78 16.51
N GLU A 302 -1.68 -10.72 17.13
CA GLU A 302 -1.13 -12.03 17.49
C GLU A 302 -1.23 -12.99 16.30
N ALA A 303 -0.13 -13.65 16.00
CA ALA A 303 0.02 -14.58 14.89
C ALA A 303 0.86 -15.79 15.33
N GLY A 304 0.21 -16.77 15.96
CA GLY A 304 0.89 -17.90 16.61
C GLY A 304 1.80 -17.43 17.76
N GLN A 305 3.10 -17.70 17.68
CA GLN A 305 4.10 -17.23 18.65
C GLN A 305 4.61 -15.80 18.38
N GLN A 306 4.12 -15.14 17.32
CA GLN A 306 4.57 -13.81 16.92
C GLN A 306 3.59 -12.74 17.39
N ARG A 307 4.14 -11.56 17.72
CA ARG A 307 3.36 -10.35 18.01
C ARG A 307 3.77 -9.26 17.01
N LEU A 308 2.94 -8.99 16.02
CA LEU A 308 3.20 -8.02 14.96
C LEU A 308 2.53 -6.69 15.28
N VAL A 309 3.26 -5.59 15.22
CA VAL A 309 2.72 -4.24 15.40
C VAL A 309 2.69 -3.54 14.06
N TYR A 310 1.49 -3.29 13.53
CA TYR A 310 1.30 -2.55 12.30
C TYR A 310 0.89 -1.11 12.59
N ARG A 311 1.23 -0.20 11.68
CA ARG A 311 0.61 1.10 11.58
C ARG A 311 -0.19 1.20 10.30
N SER A 312 -1.32 1.89 10.37
CA SER A 312 -2.21 2.13 9.24
C SER A 312 -2.65 3.59 9.21
N ASP A 313 -2.94 4.14 8.04
CA ASP A 313 -3.76 5.35 7.96
C ASP A 313 -5.21 5.05 8.43
N VAL A 314 -6.04 6.09 8.49
CA VAL A 314 -7.41 6.00 9.02
C VAL A 314 -8.31 5.04 8.26
N ASN A 315 -8.04 4.77 6.98
CA ASN A 315 -8.90 3.97 6.11
C ASN A 315 -8.29 2.61 5.72
N GLY A 316 -7.04 2.30 6.10
CA GLY A 316 -6.39 1.06 5.71
C GLY A 316 -5.75 1.09 4.32
N SER A 317 -5.69 2.24 3.66
CA SER A 317 -5.10 2.36 2.32
C SER A 317 -3.57 2.25 2.35
N GLN A 318 -2.96 2.61 3.49
CA GLN A 318 -1.55 2.40 3.75
C GLN A 318 -1.38 1.59 5.04
N VAL A 319 -0.66 0.46 4.97
CA VAL A 319 -0.32 -0.37 6.13
C VAL A 319 1.18 -0.66 6.13
N ARG A 320 1.85 -0.46 7.27
CA ARG A 320 3.29 -0.69 7.47
C ARG A 320 3.56 -1.46 8.75
N LEU A 321 4.54 -2.35 8.74
CA LEU A 321 4.98 -3.05 9.94
C LEU A 321 5.94 -2.17 10.73
N ASN A 322 5.64 -1.96 12.02
CA ASN A 322 6.57 -1.42 12.99
C ASN A 322 7.43 -2.57 13.52
N GLU A 323 8.50 -2.89 12.80
CA GLU A 323 9.40 -4.00 13.13
C GLU A 323 10.03 -3.84 14.52
N ALA A 324 10.46 -2.63 14.86
CA ALA A 324 11.06 -2.32 16.17
C ALA A 324 10.10 -2.57 17.35
N ALA A 325 8.79 -2.42 17.14
CA ALA A 325 7.78 -2.68 18.14
C ALA A 325 7.22 -4.12 18.08
N SER A 326 7.64 -4.93 17.12
CA SER A 326 7.16 -6.30 16.91
C SER A 326 8.06 -7.33 17.60
N THR A 327 7.48 -8.47 17.98
CA THR A 327 8.21 -9.65 18.42
C THR A 327 8.06 -10.72 17.35
N ILE A 328 9.04 -10.81 16.47
CA ILE A 328 9.08 -11.76 15.35
C ILE A 328 9.93 -12.95 15.80
N SER A 329 9.45 -14.17 15.58
CA SER A 329 10.24 -15.36 15.91
C SER A 329 11.39 -15.49 14.91
N ASP A 330 12.63 -15.45 15.40
CA ASP A 330 13.86 -15.60 14.59
C ASP A 330 13.99 -16.98 13.92
N ARG A 331 13.13 -17.94 14.26
CA ARG A 331 13.13 -19.28 13.65
C ARG A 331 12.29 -19.37 12.37
N ASN A 332 11.33 -18.46 12.19
CA ASN A 332 10.39 -18.51 11.07
C ASN A 332 10.65 -17.37 10.11
N LEU A 333 11.25 -17.70 8.96
CA LEU A 333 11.40 -16.77 7.85
C LEU A 333 10.01 -16.26 7.41
N PRO A 334 9.77 -14.94 7.34
CA PRO A 334 8.52 -14.42 6.83
C PRO A 334 8.25 -14.95 5.41
N LYS A 335 7.01 -15.37 5.13
CA LYS A 335 6.63 -15.97 3.84
C LYS A 335 6.97 -15.04 2.67
N SER A 336 6.74 -13.73 2.83
CA SER A 336 7.10 -12.74 1.82
C SER A 336 8.60 -12.69 1.50
N VAL A 337 9.45 -12.96 2.50
CA VAL A 337 10.92 -13.04 2.31
C VAL A 337 11.28 -14.37 1.65
N ALA A 338 10.69 -15.48 2.13
CA ALA A 338 10.86 -16.81 1.54
C ALA A 338 10.50 -16.82 0.04
N ASP A 339 9.35 -16.27 -0.33
CA ASP A 339 8.86 -16.21 -1.71
C ASP A 339 9.81 -15.39 -2.60
N ARG A 340 10.32 -14.25 -2.11
CA ARG A 340 11.31 -13.43 -2.84
C ARG A 340 12.65 -14.14 -3.03
N VAL A 341 13.14 -14.82 -2.00
CA VAL A 341 14.38 -15.60 -2.07
C VAL A 341 14.23 -16.78 -3.05
N LEU A 342 13.12 -17.52 -2.99
CA LEU A 342 12.83 -18.61 -3.93
C LEU A 342 12.67 -18.09 -5.37
N GLN A 343 12.07 -16.92 -5.55
CA GLN A 343 11.98 -16.27 -6.86
C GLN A 343 13.36 -15.90 -7.41
N SER A 344 14.25 -15.33 -6.58
CA SER A 344 15.64 -15.05 -6.97
C SER A 344 16.41 -16.34 -7.29
N ALA A 345 16.23 -17.41 -6.52
CA ALA A 345 16.84 -18.72 -6.77
C ALA A 345 16.33 -19.36 -8.07
N SER A 346 15.05 -19.18 -8.39
CA SER A 346 14.46 -19.63 -9.65
C SER A 346 15.06 -18.89 -10.84
N GLN A 347 15.28 -17.58 -10.72
CA GLN A 347 15.93 -16.78 -11.75
C GLN A 347 17.40 -17.16 -11.94
N GLU A 348 18.13 -17.43 -10.86
CA GLU A 348 19.55 -17.81 -10.92
C GLU A 348 19.76 -19.19 -11.56
N THR A 349 18.88 -20.15 -11.27
CA THR A 349 19.06 -21.56 -11.68
C THR A 349 18.25 -21.98 -12.90
N GLY A 350 17.22 -21.20 -13.26
CA GLY A 350 16.22 -21.59 -14.26
C GLY A 350 15.22 -22.67 -13.78
N LEU A 351 15.35 -23.18 -12.56
CA LEU A 351 14.41 -24.14 -11.99
C LEU A 351 13.10 -23.47 -11.58
N ARG A 352 11.98 -24.20 -11.64
CA ARG A 352 10.69 -23.72 -11.11
C ARG A 352 10.78 -23.59 -9.59
N THR A 353 10.11 -22.60 -9.01
CA THR A 353 10.04 -22.41 -7.55
C THR A 353 9.53 -23.65 -6.79
N SER A 354 8.69 -24.48 -7.42
CA SER A 354 8.23 -25.77 -6.87
C SER A 354 9.35 -26.80 -6.67
N ASN A 355 10.47 -26.66 -7.38
CA ASN A 355 11.63 -27.56 -7.33
C ASN A 355 12.75 -26.99 -6.44
N LEU A 356 12.50 -25.87 -5.76
CA LEU A 356 13.43 -25.21 -4.88
C LEU A 356 12.95 -25.34 -3.44
N ARG A 357 13.88 -25.54 -2.50
CA ARG A 357 13.54 -25.74 -1.09
C ARG A 357 14.43 -24.91 -0.19
N ILE A 358 13.85 -24.10 0.68
CA ILE A 358 14.62 -23.46 1.76
C ILE A 358 14.96 -24.54 2.79
N VAL A 359 16.25 -24.74 3.03
CA VAL A 359 16.76 -25.78 3.93
C VAL A 359 17.41 -25.20 5.20
N GLN A 360 17.74 -23.91 5.21
CA GLN A 360 18.31 -23.25 6.38
C GLN A 360 17.97 -21.75 6.38
N VAL A 361 17.72 -21.21 7.57
CA VAL A 361 17.41 -19.79 7.81
C VAL A 361 18.11 -19.34 9.08
N ASP A 362 18.92 -18.29 8.98
CA ASP A 362 19.58 -17.67 10.12
C ASP A 362 19.28 -16.16 10.15
N LYS A 363 18.77 -15.68 11.28
CA LYS A 363 18.62 -14.24 11.52
C LYS A 363 19.99 -13.61 11.78
N GLN A 364 20.36 -12.57 11.05
CA GLN A 364 21.66 -11.91 11.17
C GLN A 364 21.58 -10.39 10.98
N SER A 365 22.57 -9.67 11.50
CA SER A 365 22.78 -8.25 11.24
C SER A 365 23.98 -8.06 10.34
N TRP A 366 23.79 -7.31 9.26
CA TRP A 366 24.80 -7.05 8.25
C TRP A 366 25.57 -5.75 8.54
N PRO A 367 26.85 -5.67 8.16
CA PRO A 367 27.69 -4.50 8.48
C PRO A 367 27.35 -3.23 7.67
N ASP A 368 26.67 -3.39 6.54
CA ASP A 368 26.41 -2.30 5.60
C ASP A 368 25.13 -2.54 4.76
N GLY A 369 24.77 -1.54 3.96
CA GLY A 369 23.63 -1.57 3.04
C GLY A 369 23.78 -2.53 1.86
N CYS A 370 24.96 -3.12 1.67
CA CYS A 370 25.22 -4.18 0.69
C CYS A 370 25.14 -5.57 1.31
N LEU A 371 24.70 -5.68 2.56
CA LEU A 371 24.54 -6.93 3.30
C LEU A 371 25.88 -7.64 3.57
N GLY A 372 26.97 -6.87 3.61
CA GLY A 372 28.33 -7.40 3.70
C GLY A 372 28.76 -8.19 2.46
N LEU A 373 28.14 -7.92 1.30
CA LEU A 373 28.53 -8.44 -0.01
C LEU A 373 29.05 -7.29 -0.86
N TYR A 374 30.37 -7.18 -0.93
CA TYR A 374 31.06 -6.18 -1.72
C TYR A 374 30.94 -6.48 -3.21
N GLU A 375 30.62 -5.45 -3.99
CA GLU A 375 30.64 -5.52 -5.46
C GLU A 375 31.48 -4.34 -5.97
N PRO A 376 32.37 -4.56 -6.96
CA PRO A 376 33.16 -3.48 -7.53
C PRO A 376 32.30 -2.32 -8.02
N ASN A 377 32.71 -1.09 -7.70
CA ASN A 377 32.02 0.17 -8.06
C ASN A 377 30.61 0.35 -7.45
N VAL A 378 30.21 -0.46 -6.47
CA VAL A 378 28.96 -0.27 -5.73
C VAL A 378 29.23 0.47 -4.42
N LEU A 379 28.55 1.60 -4.21
CA LEU A 379 28.64 2.37 -2.96
C LEU A 379 27.63 1.85 -1.93
N CYS A 380 28.14 1.29 -0.83
CA CYS A 380 27.36 0.75 0.28
C CYS A 380 27.21 1.77 1.41
N THR A 381 26.05 1.82 2.07
CA THR A 381 25.87 2.63 3.29
C THR A 381 26.51 1.95 4.49
N MET A 382 27.15 2.68 5.41
CA MET A 382 27.76 2.12 6.63
C MET A 382 26.75 1.81 7.76
N ALA A 383 25.47 1.66 7.43
CA ALA A 383 24.44 1.37 8.42
C ALA A 383 24.34 -0.14 8.65
N ILE A 384 24.27 -0.58 9.91
CA ILE A 384 23.99 -1.96 10.27
C ILE A 384 22.57 -2.31 9.82
N VAL A 385 22.42 -3.36 9.01
CA VAL A 385 21.12 -3.77 8.44
C VAL A 385 20.67 -5.11 9.04
N PRO A 386 19.58 -5.18 9.81
CA PRO A 386 19.01 -6.45 10.24
C PRO A 386 18.44 -7.22 9.04
N GLY A 387 18.58 -8.54 9.07
CA GLY A 387 18.26 -9.36 7.91
C GLY A 387 18.30 -10.87 8.16
N TRP A 388 18.33 -11.61 7.06
CA TRP A 388 18.28 -13.07 7.04
C TRP A 388 19.34 -13.62 6.09
N ARG A 389 20.05 -14.67 6.53
CA ARG A 389 20.79 -15.58 5.66
C ARG A 389 19.90 -16.78 5.38
N VAL A 390 19.64 -17.07 4.11
CA VAL A 390 18.70 -18.10 3.67
C VAL A 390 19.41 -19.04 2.71
N THR A 391 19.41 -20.34 2.99
CA THR A 391 19.98 -21.36 2.10
C THR A 391 18.86 -22.06 1.35
N VAL A 392 18.94 -22.03 0.02
CA VAL A 392 18.02 -22.69 -0.91
C VAL A 392 18.72 -23.87 -1.57
N GLU A 393 18.11 -25.04 -1.48
CA GLU A 393 18.48 -26.23 -2.23
C GLU A 393 17.84 -26.20 -3.62
N ALA A 394 18.66 -26.39 -4.65
CA ALA A 394 18.32 -26.29 -6.06
C ALA A 394 18.97 -27.44 -6.84
N GLY A 395 18.33 -28.61 -6.84
CA GLY A 395 18.95 -29.85 -7.33
C GLY A 395 20.18 -30.21 -6.48
N ASP A 396 21.34 -30.41 -7.12
CA ASP A 396 22.61 -30.72 -6.45
C ASP A 396 23.35 -29.48 -5.92
N SER A 397 22.79 -28.28 -6.11
CA SER A 397 23.40 -27.02 -5.71
C SER A 397 22.69 -26.41 -4.51
N ARG A 398 23.43 -25.65 -3.69
CA ARG A 398 22.87 -24.86 -2.59
C ARG A 398 23.23 -23.40 -2.77
N LEU A 399 22.22 -22.55 -2.90
CA LEU A 399 22.35 -21.11 -3.06
C LEU A 399 22.16 -20.45 -1.70
N VAL A 400 23.11 -19.61 -1.28
CA VAL A 400 22.97 -18.82 -0.06
C VAL A 400 22.60 -17.39 -0.44
N TYR A 401 21.50 -16.91 0.11
CA TYR A 401 21.03 -15.55 -0.06
C TYR A 401 21.18 -14.77 1.24
N ARG A 402 21.56 -13.51 1.13
CA ARG A 402 21.45 -12.52 2.19
C ARG A 402 20.36 -11.54 1.84
N THR A 403 19.52 -11.22 2.81
CA THR A 403 18.43 -10.26 2.61
C THR A 403 18.25 -9.38 3.84
N ASN A 404 17.69 -8.19 3.67
CA ASN A 404 17.23 -7.37 4.80
C ASN A 404 15.92 -7.93 5.38
N ASP A 405 15.50 -7.44 6.54
CA ASP A 405 14.36 -8.03 7.27
C ASP A 405 13.05 -8.08 6.46
N SER A 406 12.86 -7.08 5.58
CA SER A 406 11.67 -6.96 4.74
C SER A 406 11.70 -7.81 3.47
N GLY A 407 12.86 -8.35 3.06
CA GLY A 407 13.01 -8.98 1.74
C GLY A 407 13.11 -7.98 0.58
N SER A 408 13.20 -6.67 0.85
CA SER A 408 13.27 -5.65 -0.20
C SER A 408 14.60 -5.67 -0.96
N VAL A 409 15.66 -6.17 -0.34
CA VAL A 409 16.97 -6.42 -0.95
C VAL A 409 17.28 -7.88 -0.76
N VAL A 410 17.50 -8.63 -1.85
CA VAL A 410 17.91 -10.04 -1.84
C VAL A 410 19.16 -10.14 -2.69
N LYS A 411 20.25 -10.62 -2.12
CA LYS A 411 21.53 -10.78 -2.80
C LYS A 411 22.01 -12.22 -2.69
N LEU A 412 22.50 -12.76 -3.80
CA LEU A 412 23.20 -14.03 -3.81
C LEU A 412 24.58 -13.85 -3.16
N ASP A 413 24.84 -14.57 -2.07
CA ASP A 413 26.16 -14.71 -1.48
C ASP A 413 26.94 -15.68 -2.37
N LYS A 414 27.54 -15.18 -3.47
CA LYS A 414 28.26 -16.02 -4.43
C LYS A 414 29.35 -16.88 -3.77
N PRO A 415 30.17 -16.37 -2.82
CA PRO A 415 31.11 -17.19 -2.06
C PRO A 415 30.42 -18.26 -1.19
N GLY A 416 29.26 -17.92 -0.61
CA GLY A 416 28.43 -18.87 0.13
C GLY A 416 27.55 -19.78 -0.75
N THR A 417 27.57 -19.62 -2.07
CA THR A 417 26.72 -20.35 -3.01
C THR A 417 27.53 -21.43 -3.70
N TYR A 418 27.05 -22.66 -3.60
CA TYR A 418 27.81 -23.85 -3.96
C TYR A 418 27.21 -24.53 -5.18
N ALA A 419 27.98 -24.59 -6.27
CA ALA A 419 27.82 -25.61 -7.30
C ALA A 419 28.60 -26.86 -6.86
N GLY A 420 27.93 -27.82 -6.23
CA GLY A 420 28.42 -29.20 -6.12
C GLY A 420 29.51 -29.56 -5.09
N SER A 421 29.78 -28.78 -4.03
CA SER A 421 30.88 -29.09 -3.09
C SER A 421 30.54 -29.29 -1.60
N GLY A 422 29.27 -29.33 -1.20
CA GLY A 422 28.88 -29.90 0.11
C GLY A 422 29.36 -29.15 1.36
N ALA A 423 29.68 -27.84 1.28
CA ALA A 423 30.11 -27.09 2.45
C ALA A 423 28.98 -26.87 3.48
N VAL A 424 29.30 -26.99 4.78
CA VAL A 424 28.39 -26.84 5.92
C VAL A 424 29.01 -25.93 6.98
N PRO A 425 28.23 -25.14 7.74
CA PRO A 425 28.78 -24.35 8.84
C PRO A 425 29.49 -25.23 9.89
N ILE A 426 30.62 -24.77 10.41
CA ILE A 426 31.28 -25.38 11.56
C ILE A 426 30.48 -24.99 12.83
N PRO A 427 29.95 -25.95 13.61
CA PRO A 427 29.31 -25.62 14.88
C PRO A 427 30.25 -24.84 15.80
N ARG A 428 29.74 -23.81 16.49
CA ARG A 428 30.57 -22.97 17.38
C ARG A 428 31.30 -23.77 18.46
N SER A 429 30.69 -24.86 18.95
CA SER A 429 31.29 -25.79 19.90
C SER A 429 32.49 -26.56 19.36
N GLU A 430 32.65 -26.61 18.04
CA GLU A 430 33.72 -27.31 17.35
C GLU A 430 34.78 -26.36 16.78
N LEU A 431 34.65 -25.05 17.00
CA LEU A 431 35.67 -24.10 16.59
C LEU A 431 36.91 -24.25 17.49
N PRO A 432 38.11 -24.23 16.90
CA PRO A 432 39.33 -24.27 17.68
C PRO A 432 39.50 -22.97 18.48
N PRO A 433 40.29 -22.99 19.58
CA PRO A 433 40.60 -21.78 20.33
C PRO A 433 41.28 -20.72 19.44
N PRO A 434 41.22 -19.42 19.80
CA PRO A 434 41.91 -18.37 19.06
C PRO A 434 43.39 -18.68 18.82
N LEU A 435 43.96 -18.07 17.77
CA LEU A 435 45.39 -18.23 17.50
C LEU A 435 46.22 -17.73 18.69
N PRO A 436 47.24 -18.49 19.14
CA PRO A 436 48.18 -18.02 20.14
C PRO A 436 48.91 -16.76 19.67
N SER A 437 49.41 -15.96 20.62
CA SER A 437 50.27 -14.80 20.34
C SER A 437 51.41 -15.19 19.39
N ASN A 438 51.72 -14.31 18.44
CA ASN A 438 52.74 -14.48 17.40
C ASN A 438 52.45 -15.57 16.35
N THR A 439 51.30 -16.26 16.40
CA THR A 439 50.90 -17.22 15.35
C THR A 439 50.11 -16.50 14.25
N ILE A 440 50.55 -16.64 12.99
CA ILE A 440 49.86 -16.06 11.83
C ILE A 440 48.89 -17.04 11.18
N PHE A 441 49.19 -18.34 11.27
CA PHE A 441 48.37 -19.39 10.68
C PHE A 441 48.57 -20.71 11.43
N ARG A 442 47.50 -21.48 11.54
CA ARG A 442 47.48 -22.79 12.20
C ARG A 442 46.72 -23.79 11.34
N ALA A 443 47.24 -25.01 11.23
CA ALA A 443 46.48 -26.17 10.78
C ALA A 443 46.41 -27.22 11.88
N ILE A 444 45.20 -27.70 12.17
CA ILE A 444 44.94 -28.85 13.03
C ILE A 444 44.48 -29.98 12.13
N ALA A 445 45.28 -31.04 12.02
CA ALA A 445 44.91 -32.27 11.34
C ALA A 445 44.53 -33.31 12.39
N SER A 446 43.32 -33.86 12.30
CA SER A 446 42.78 -34.84 13.24
C SER A 446 42.07 -35.97 12.50
N GLY A 447 42.29 -37.22 12.92
CA GLY A 447 41.64 -38.40 12.35
C GLY A 447 42.62 -39.45 11.82
N GLY A 448 42.20 -40.19 10.79
CA GLY A 448 42.94 -41.34 10.25
C GLY A 448 42.89 -42.59 11.13
N ILE A 449 43.40 -43.72 10.62
CA ILE A 449 43.41 -45.03 11.29
C ILE A 449 44.08 -44.98 12.68
N ALA A 450 45.08 -44.10 12.85
CA ALA A 450 45.81 -43.94 14.10
C ALA A 450 45.13 -42.97 15.10
N GLY A 451 44.08 -42.24 14.70
CA GLY A 451 43.36 -41.27 15.53
C GLY A 451 44.23 -40.13 16.07
N GLN A 452 45.34 -39.81 15.39
CA GLN A 452 46.30 -38.81 15.87
C GLN A 452 45.82 -37.40 15.54
N THR A 453 46.08 -36.46 16.46
CA THR A 453 45.86 -35.04 16.22
C THR A 453 47.20 -34.32 16.21
N THR A 454 47.48 -33.61 15.14
CA THR A 454 48.69 -32.79 14.99
C THR A 454 48.30 -31.35 14.75
N GLU A 455 49.02 -30.43 15.39
CA GLU A 455 48.86 -29.00 15.19
C GLU A 455 50.16 -28.44 14.61
N THR A 456 50.08 -27.77 13.46
CA THR A 456 51.20 -27.08 12.83
C THR A 456 50.93 -25.58 12.84
N ARG A 457 51.85 -24.80 13.40
CA ARG A 457 51.73 -23.33 13.56
C ARG A 457 52.84 -22.65 12.80
N LEU A 458 52.49 -21.61 12.03
CA LEU A 458 53.44 -20.66 11.47
C LEU A 458 53.43 -19.40 12.31
N GLN A 459 54.60 -19.04 12.85
CA GLN A 459 54.82 -17.83 13.63
C GLN A 459 55.24 -16.65 12.75
N ASP A 460 55.07 -15.44 13.25
CA ASP A 460 55.45 -14.19 12.58
C ASP A 460 56.97 -14.05 12.33
N ASP A 461 57.80 -14.71 13.13
CA ASP A 461 59.26 -14.79 12.96
C ASP A 461 59.72 -15.82 11.91
N GLY A 462 58.77 -16.56 11.31
CA GLY A 462 59.00 -17.59 10.32
C GLY A 462 59.23 -19.00 10.88
N GLN A 463 59.19 -19.20 12.20
CA GLN A 463 59.21 -20.56 12.77
C GLN A 463 57.93 -21.33 12.42
N VAL A 464 58.10 -22.57 11.98
CA VAL A 464 57.04 -23.54 11.78
C VAL A 464 57.18 -24.61 12.86
N VAL A 465 56.23 -24.66 13.77
CA VAL A 465 56.24 -25.58 14.91
C VAL A 465 55.15 -26.63 14.71
N ARG A 466 55.54 -27.90 14.68
CA ARG A 466 54.61 -29.04 14.65
C ARG A 466 54.55 -29.71 16.02
N LEU A 467 53.35 -29.78 16.57
CA LEU A 467 53.00 -30.38 17.86
C LEU A 467 52.13 -31.61 17.62
N GLN A 468 52.36 -32.70 18.35
CA GLN A 468 51.46 -33.84 18.39
C GLN A 468 50.69 -33.85 19.72
N VAL A 469 49.37 -34.05 19.66
CA VAL A 469 48.52 -34.20 20.83
C VAL A 469 48.59 -35.64 21.31
N ILE A 470 49.23 -35.87 22.46
CA ILE A 470 49.34 -37.19 23.10
C ILE A 470 48.08 -37.43 23.95
N ARG A 471 47.70 -38.70 24.21
CA ARG A 471 46.45 -39.15 24.88
C ARG A 471 46.00 -38.41 26.16
N ASN A 472 46.88 -37.62 26.79
CA ASN A 472 46.58 -36.85 28.01
C ASN A 472 46.37 -35.34 27.74
N GLY A 473 46.24 -34.91 26.49
CA GLY A 473 46.12 -33.49 26.11
C GLY A 473 47.44 -32.71 26.12
N LEU A 474 48.55 -33.36 26.47
CA LEU A 474 49.89 -32.77 26.43
C LEU A 474 50.40 -32.74 24.98
N MET A 475 50.79 -31.54 24.54
CA MET A 475 51.42 -31.30 23.23
C MET A 475 52.92 -31.50 23.35
N ALA A 476 53.49 -32.48 22.63
CA ALA A 476 54.94 -32.63 22.50
C ALA A 476 55.43 -31.99 21.18
N PRO A 477 56.45 -31.12 21.21
CA PRO A 477 57.05 -30.59 19.99
C PRO A 477 57.77 -31.70 19.24
N MET A 478 57.38 -31.93 17.99
CA MET A 478 57.97 -32.97 17.14
C MET A 478 59.00 -32.42 16.15
N GLN A 479 58.77 -31.21 15.64
CA GLN A 479 59.61 -30.65 14.59
C GLN A 479 59.50 -29.13 14.59
N VAL A 480 60.65 -28.46 14.53
CA VAL A 480 60.76 -27.02 14.32
C VAL A 480 61.54 -26.80 13.05
N SER A 481 60.89 -26.23 12.03
CA SER A 481 61.56 -25.69 10.84
C SER A 481 61.40 -24.18 10.81
N ARG A 482 62.09 -23.51 9.88
CA ARG A 482 61.97 -22.06 9.71
C ARG A 482 61.97 -21.74 8.23
N ILE A 483 61.02 -20.89 7.83
CA ILE A 483 60.94 -20.31 6.48
C ILE A 483 61.49 -18.88 6.49
N SER A 484 61.83 -18.36 5.32
CA SER A 484 62.32 -16.98 5.20
C SER A 484 61.22 -15.97 5.54
N ARG A 485 61.60 -14.77 6.02
CA ARG A 485 60.64 -13.67 6.23
C ARG A 485 59.91 -13.28 4.94
N GLN A 486 60.56 -13.45 3.79
CA GLN A 486 59.96 -13.16 2.49
C GLN A 486 58.83 -14.16 2.19
N ASP A 487 58.99 -15.43 2.55
CA ASP A 487 57.96 -16.45 2.33
C ASP A 487 56.80 -16.32 3.31
N VAL A 488 57.07 -15.89 4.55
CA VAL A 488 56.02 -15.46 5.50
C VAL A 488 55.15 -14.36 4.87
N GLN A 489 55.77 -13.31 4.32
CA GLN A 489 55.06 -12.20 3.70
C GLN A 489 54.29 -12.64 2.45
N LYS A 490 54.87 -13.47 1.58
CA LYS A 490 54.16 -14.03 0.41
C LYS A 490 52.92 -14.81 0.83
N PHE A 491 53.01 -15.61 1.90
CA PHE A 491 51.87 -16.37 2.39
C PHE A 491 50.78 -15.47 2.98
N GLN A 492 51.14 -14.43 3.74
CA GLN A 492 50.18 -13.45 4.23
C GLN A 492 49.48 -12.73 3.07
N GLN A 493 50.22 -12.30 2.05
CA GLN A 493 49.66 -11.70 0.84
C GLN A 493 48.74 -12.65 0.07
N LEU A 494 49.05 -13.96 0.05
CA LEU A 494 48.17 -14.97 -0.52
C LEU A 494 46.84 -15.04 0.23
N LEU A 495 46.87 -15.07 1.57
CA LEU A 495 45.64 -15.09 2.39
C LEU A 495 44.78 -13.83 2.17
N GLU A 496 45.42 -12.67 2.00
CA GLU A 496 44.73 -11.41 1.67
C GLU A 496 44.13 -11.44 0.26
N ARG A 497 44.92 -11.82 -0.76
CA ARG A 497 44.49 -11.85 -2.16
C ARG A 497 43.40 -12.89 -2.42
N THR A 498 43.46 -14.02 -1.73
CA THR A 498 42.43 -15.08 -1.80
C THR A 498 41.24 -14.79 -0.88
N GLU A 499 41.22 -13.65 -0.18
CA GLU A 499 40.18 -13.26 0.77
C GLU A 499 39.83 -14.40 1.73
N PHE A 500 40.81 -14.95 2.46
CA PHE A 500 40.62 -16.16 3.26
C PHE A 500 39.45 -16.08 4.27
N SER A 501 39.05 -14.87 4.68
CA SER A 501 37.83 -14.62 5.48
C SER A 501 36.54 -15.11 4.83
N GLN A 502 36.48 -15.24 3.50
CA GLN A 502 35.33 -15.77 2.79
C GLN A 502 35.03 -17.24 3.14
N PHE A 503 36.01 -17.95 3.71
CA PHE A 503 35.89 -19.34 4.15
C PHE A 503 35.61 -19.47 5.65
N ASP A 504 35.42 -18.35 6.37
CA ASP A 504 35.23 -18.36 7.82
C ASP A 504 33.98 -19.17 8.22
N GLN A 505 34.19 -20.05 9.20
CA GLN A 505 33.22 -20.98 9.77
C GLN A 505 32.62 -21.96 8.74
N LEU A 506 33.32 -22.24 7.63
CA LEU A 506 32.88 -23.21 6.63
C LEU A 506 33.66 -24.53 6.73
N SER A 507 32.94 -25.65 6.72
CA SER A 507 33.46 -27.01 6.65
C SER A 507 33.13 -27.64 5.30
N TYR A 508 34.06 -28.38 4.69
CA TYR A 508 33.88 -29.11 3.43
C TYR A 508 33.93 -30.63 3.70
N PRO A 509 32.84 -31.25 4.18
CA PRO A 509 32.75 -32.69 4.45
C PRO A 509 32.58 -33.54 3.18
N VAL A 510 32.75 -34.85 3.32
CA VAL A 510 32.36 -35.86 2.33
C VAL A 510 31.27 -36.76 2.90
N SER A 511 30.43 -37.31 2.03
CA SER A 511 29.22 -38.07 2.42
C SER A 511 29.51 -39.46 3.00
N ARG A 512 30.72 -40.02 2.82
CA ARG A 512 31.10 -41.38 3.25
C ARG A 512 32.60 -41.52 3.54
N GLY A 513 32.93 -42.33 4.54
CA GLY A 513 34.30 -42.75 4.91
C GLY A 513 34.55 -42.54 6.41
N ALA A 514 35.07 -43.55 7.13
CA ALA A 514 35.32 -43.45 8.58
C ALA A 514 36.76 -43.03 8.92
N ASP A 515 37.67 -43.00 7.94
CA ASP A 515 39.12 -42.96 8.16
C ASP A 515 39.85 -41.77 7.52
N TYR A 516 39.13 -40.72 7.10
CA TYR A 516 39.76 -39.53 6.51
C TYR A 516 40.38 -38.61 7.58
N ILE A 517 41.35 -37.79 7.16
CA ILE A 517 41.92 -36.75 8.02
C ILE A 517 41.11 -35.47 7.81
N THR A 518 40.63 -34.90 8.91
CA THR A 518 40.01 -33.57 8.92
C THR A 518 41.09 -32.52 9.17
N ILE A 519 41.21 -31.57 8.27
CA ILE A 519 42.11 -30.42 8.40
C ILE A 519 41.30 -29.18 8.73
N THR A 520 41.57 -28.55 9.86
CA THR A 520 41.04 -27.24 10.24
C THR A 520 42.14 -26.19 10.10
N LEU A 521 41.95 -25.23 9.20
CA LEU A 521 42.84 -24.09 8.96
C LEU A 521 42.31 -22.86 9.69
N THR A 522 43.16 -22.20 10.47
CA THR A 522 42.83 -20.94 11.14
C THR A 522 43.87 -19.88 10.76
N GLY A 523 43.39 -18.79 10.16
CA GLY A 523 44.15 -17.55 9.96
C GLY A 523 43.60 -16.43 10.83
N LYS A 524 44.20 -15.24 10.76
CA LYS A 524 43.72 -14.06 11.50
C LYS A 524 42.28 -13.65 11.13
N ALA A 525 41.87 -13.94 9.90
CA ALA A 525 40.62 -13.49 9.31
C ALA A 525 39.49 -14.55 9.34
N GLY A 526 39.77 -15.79 9.75
CA GLY A 526 38.75 -16.83 9.81
C GLY A 526 39.28 -18.25 10.02
N THR A 527 38.36 -19.19 10.20
CA THR A 527 38.61 -20.63 10.33
C THR A 527 37.81 -21.42 9.30
N THR A 528 38.46 -22.33 8.57
CA THR A 528 37.79 -23.25 7.65
C THR A 528 38.23 -24.69 7.91
N ARG A 529 37.39 -25.67 7.54
CA ARG A 529 37.64 -27.09 7.73
C ARG A 529 37.42 -27.84 6.43
N TYR A 530 38.25 -28.83 6.14
CA TYR A 530 38.01 -29.74 5.02
C TYR A 530 38.54 -31.14 5.33
N VAL A 531 38.15 -32.12 4.53
CA VAL A 531 38.72 -33.47 4.58
C VAL A 531 39.79 -33.63 3.49
N ASP A 532 40.91 -34.27 3.83
CA ASP A 532 42.08 -34.46 2.97
C ASP A 532 41.73 -35.02 1.58
N ILE A 533 40.88 -36.05 1.53
CA ILE A 533 40.47 -36.73 0.29
C ILE A 533 39.68 -35.81 -0.66
N ALA A 534 39.14 -34.70 -0.17
CA ALA A 534 38.38 -33.72 -0.96
C ALA A 534 39.17 -32.43 -1.24
N ALA A 535 40.48 -32.39 -0.97
CA ALA A 535 41.28 -31.18 -1.16
C ALA A 535 41.22 -30.64 -2.60
N ASN A 536 41.14 -31.52 -3.61
CA ASN A 536 41.01 -31.16 -5.03
C ASN A 536 39.60 -30.69 -5.44
N ARG A 537 38.62 -30.77 -4.54
CA ARG A 537 37.23 -30.32 -4.75
C ARG A 537 36.91 -29.03 -4.00
N LEU A 538 37.89 -28.46 -3.28
CA LEU A 538 37.73 -27.19 -2.59
C LEU A 538 37.56 -26.04 -3.59
N PRO A 539 37.00 -24.89 -3.17
CA PRO A 539 37.05 -23.68 -3.99
C PRO A 539 38.48 -23.37 -4.45
N LEU A 540 38.67 -22.97 -5.71
CA LEU A 540 40.00 -22.71 -6.28
C LEU A 540 40.88 -21.80 -5.42
N PRO A 541 40.38 -20.68 -4.83
CA PRO A 541 41.22 -19.86 -3.96
C PRO A 541 41.66 -20.60 -2.69
N LEU A 542 40.81 -21.47 -2.13
CA LEU A 542 41.17 -22.30 -0.98
C LEU A 542 42.18 -23.41 -1.36
N GLN A 543 42.11 -23.95 -2.59
CA GLN A 543 43.13 -24.88 -3.10
C GLN A 543 44.50 -24.22 -3.18
N GLU A 544 44.58 -22.95 -3.61
CA GLU A 544 45.85 -22.19 -3.61
C GLU A 544 46.44 -22.06 -2.20
N VAL A 545 45.61 -21.71 -1.22
CA VAL A 545 46.03 -21.60 0.19
C VAL A 545 46.50 -22.94 0.73
N VAL A 546 45.76 -24.03 0.49
CA VAL A 546 46.13 -25.38 0.92
C VAL A 546 47.46 -25.81 0.30
N LYS A 547 47.66 -25.54 -1.00
CA LYS A 547 48.90 -25.87 -1.70
C LYS A 547 50.10 -25.13 -1.12
N ALA A 548 49.98 -23.81 -0.91
CA ALA A 548 51.04 -23.00 -0.32
C ALA A 548 51.33 -23.41 1.14
N TRP A 549 50.28 -23.69 1.92
CA TRP A 549 50.43 -24.16 3.29
C TRP A 549 51.18 -25.49 3.37
N ASN A 550 50.86 -26.43 2.49
CA ASN A 550 51.54 -27.73 2.47
C ASN A 550 53.04 -27.61 2.20
N GLN A 551 53.47 -26.66 1.36
CA GLN A 551 54.89 -26.36 1.12
C GLN A 551 55.59 -25.82 2.38
N ILE A 552 54.93 -24.89 3.09
CA ILE A 552 55.45 -24.35 4.36
C ILE A 552 55.54 -25.45 5.43
N ALA A 553 54.50 -26.27 5.53
CA ALA A 553 54.39 -27.32 6.54
C ALA A 553 55.32 -28.51 6.29
N SER A 554 55.79 -28.74 5.05
CA SER A 554 56.76 -29.80 4.73
C SER A 554 58.22 -29.39 4.93
N GLY A 555 58.51 -28.09 5.14
CA GLY A 555 59.87 -27.59 5.37
C GLY A 555 60.77 -27.64 4.13
N SER A 556 60.19 -27.41 2.94
CA SER A 556 60.89 -27.43 1.65
C SER A 556 61.41 -26.07 1.23
#